data_AF-X0YP81-F1
#
_entry.id   AF-X0YP81-F1
#
_cell.length_a   1.000
_cell.length_b   1.000
_cell.length_c   1.000
_cell.angle_alpha   90.00
_cell.angle_beta   90.00
_cell.angle_gamma   90.00
#
_symmetry.space_group_name_H-M   'P 1'
#
loop_
_entity.id
_entity.type
_entity.pdbx_description
1 polymer ?
#
loop_
_entity_poly.entity_id
_entity_poly.type
_entity_poly.pdbx_seq_one_letter_code
_entity_poly.pdbx_strand_id
1 'polypeptide(L)'
;YLEQAGAALEDVWSRGKQPLLVGGSGQYVWALLEGWRVPRLPPQRELRRELGERADRQGAEALHRELAQVDPKAAARIDPRNVRRVIRALEVHKATGRPISYWQEKGPPPWEVLTLGLTCPRQELYERIDARVDSMMEAGLVAEVRGLLSMG
;
A
#
# COMPACT_ATOMS: atom_id res chain seq x y z
N TYR A 1 -4.70 3.47 -8.77
CA TYR A 1 -5.66 3.93 -7.75
C TYR A 1 -5.69 5.45 -7.66
N LEU A 2 -4.66 6.16 -7.17
CA LEU A 2 -4.72 7.62 -6.95
C LEU A 2 -5.19 8.41 -8.18
N GLU A 3 -4.69 8.07 -9.36
CA GLU A 3 -5.10 8.69 -10.63
C GLU A 3 -6.60 8.45 -10.94
N GLN A 4 -7.06 7.20 -10.79
CA GLN A 4 -8.47 6.85 -11.02
C GLN A 4 -9.39 7.49 -9.97
N ALA A 5 -8.96 7.54 -8.71
CA ALA A 5 -9.70 8.18 -7.64
C ALA A 5 -9.80 9.70 -7.88
N GLY A 6 -8.70 10.35 -8.28
CA GLY A 6 -8.69 11.77 -8.65
C GLY A 6 -9.66 12.07 -9.80
N ALA A 7 -9.60 11.29 -10.87
CA ALA A 7 -10.52 11.43 -12.01
C ALA A 7 -11.99 11.24 -11.59
N ALA A 8 -12.28 10.26 -10.72
CA ALA A 8 -13.63 10.04 -10.22
C ALA A 8 -14.13 11.20 -9.31
N LEU A 9 -13.24 11.80 -8.51
CA LEU A 9 -13.58 12.97 -7.70
C LEU A 9 -13.93 14.17 -8.60
N GLU A 10 -13.08 14.48 -9.59
CA GLU A 10 -13.31 15.55 -10.56
C GLU A 10 -14.62 15.36 -11.33
N ASP A 11 -14.88 14.14 -11.79
CA ASP A 11 -16.11 13.77 -12.47
C ASP A 11 -17.35 14.00 -11.60
N VAL A 12 -17.32 13.60 -10.32
CA VAL A 12 -18.43 13.84 -9.39
C VAL A 12 -18.63 15.33 -9.09
N TRP A 13 -17.56 16.08 -8.86
CA TRP A 13 -17.64 17.52 -8.63
C TRP A 13 -18.14 18.28 -9.86
N SER A 14 -17.77 17.86 -11.08
CA SER A 14 -18.23 18.47 -12.33
C SER A 14 -19.76 18.42 -12.49
N ARG A 15 -20.42 17.46 -11.84
CA ARG A 15 -21.88 17.32 -11.78
C ARG A 15 -22.53 18.08 -10.61
N GLY A 16 -21.76 18.88 -9.86
CA GLY A 16 -22.24 19.59 -8.67
C GLY A 16 -22.65 18.66 -7.52
N LYS A 17 -22.03 17.47 -7.42
CA LYS A 17 -22.31 16.48 -6.38
C LYS A 17 -21.14 16.36 -5.40
N GLN A 18 -21.44 15.85 -4.21
CA GLN A 18 -20.44 15.54 -3.19
C GLN A 18 -19.94 14.10 -3.36
N PRO A 19 -18.62 13.88 -3.57
CA PRO A 19 -18.07 12.54 -3.61
C PRO A 19 -18.07 11.88 -2.22
N LEU A 20 -18.45 10.60 -2.19
CA LEU A 20 -18.35 9.76 -1.00
C LEU A 20 -17.37 8.62 -1.28
N LEU A 21 -16.20 8.66 -0.64
CA LEU A 21 -15.21 7.58 -0.72
C LEU A 21 -15.52 6.53 0.34
N VAL A 22 -15.91 5.33 -0.09
CA VAL A 22 -16.26 4.20 0.80
C VAL A 22 -15.26 3.06 0.61
N GLY A 23 -14.83 2.43 1.70
CA GLY A 23 -13.99 1.24 1.65
C GLY A 23 -13.27 0.95 2.96
N GLY A 24 -12.43 -0.09 2.96
CA GLY A 24 -11.65 -0.52 4.12
C GLY A 24 -10.13 -0.53 3.90
N SER A 25 -9.65 -0.17 2.71
CA SER A 25 -8.22 -0.15 2.39
C SER A 25 -7.57 1.13 2.89
N GLY A 26 -7.23 1.16 4.19
CA GLY A 26 -6.70 2.35 4.86
C GLY A 26 -5.52 2.99 4.12
N GLN A 27 -4.57 2.21 3.61
CA GLN A 27 -3.43 2.74 2.85
C GLN A 27 -3.86 3.56 1.62
N TYR A 28 -4.89 3.12 0.91
CA TYR A 28 -5.34 3.76 -0.33
C TYR A 28 -6.08 5.07 0.00
N VAL A 29 -6.93 5.04 1.02
CA VAL A 29 -7.60 6.24 1.54
C VAL A 29 -6.57 7.26 1.99
N TRP A 30 -5.64 6.89 2.88
CA TRP A 30 -4.61 7.81 3.36
C TRP A 30 -3.69 8.33 2.26
N ALA A 31 -3.37 7.49 1.26
CA ALA A 31 -2.56 7.96 0.13
C ALA A 31 -3.24 9.10 -0.64
N LEU A 32 -4.57 9.09 -0.75
CA LEU A 32 -5.35 10.16 -1.37
C LEU A 32 -5.48 11.37 -0.44
N LEU A 33 -5.87 11.13 0.82
CA LEU A 33 -6.16 12.20 1.78
C LEU A 33 -4.92 12.95 2.26
N GLU A 34 -3.75 12.33 2.22
CA GLU A 34 -2.48 12.97 2.59
C GLU A 34 -1.65 13.37 1.36
N GLY A 35 -2.18 13.16 0.15
CA GLY A 35 -1.53 13.43 -1.13
C GLY A 35 -0.13 12.82 -1.24
N TRP A 36 -0.07 11.49 -1.14
CA TRP A 36 1.20 10.76 -1.25
C TRP A 36 1.76 10.86 -2.67
N ARG A 37 3.05 11.16 -2.77
CA ARG A 37 3.79 11.14 -4.04
C ARG A 37 4.39 9.76 -4.27
N VAL A 38 3.62 8.84 -4.84
CA VAL A 38 4.09 7.49 -5.13
C VAL A 38 4.99 7.49 -6.38
N PRO A 39 6.25 7.03 -6.30
CA PRO A 39 7.10 6.94 -7.49
C PRO A 39 6.47 5.94 -8.48
N ARG A 40 6.32 6.37 -9.74
CA ARG A 40 5.85 5.53 -10.87
C ARG A 40 6.94 4.55 -11.30
N LEU A 41 7.34 3.69 -10.37
CA LEU A 41 8.38 2.70 -10.56
C LEU A 41 7.76 1.30 -10.43
N PRO A 42 7.61 0.55 -11.54
CA PRO A 42 7.18 -0.83 -11.46
C PRO A 42 8.18 -1.66 -10.64
N PRO A 43 7.74 -2.75 -9.98
CA PRO A 43 8.65 -3.68 -9.31
C PRO A 43 9.73 -4.20 -10.26
N GLN A 44 11.00 -4.03 -9.91
CA GLN A 44 12.14 -4.58 -10.65
C GLN A 44 12.45 -5.97 -10.09
N ARG A 45 11.93 -7.01 -10.74
CA ARG A 45 11.94 -8.38 -10.19
C ARG A 45 13.35 -8.90 -9.94
N GLU A 46 14.25 -8.67 -10.89
CA GLU A 46 15.65 -9.10 -10.84
C GLU A 46 16.38 -8.41 -9.68
N LEU A 47 16.27 -7.08 -9.59
CA LEU A 47 16.87 -6.31 -8.52
C LEU A 47 16.33 -6.72 -7.13
N ARG A 48 15.02 -6.97 -7.02
CA ARG A 48 14.43 -7.44 -5.75
C ARG A 48 14.93 -8.83 -5.38
N ARG A 49 15.08 -9.73 -6.35
CA ARG A 49 15.63 -11.07 -6.15
C ARG A 49 17.08 -10.97 -5.67
N GLU A 50 17.91 -10.21 -6.37
CA GLU A 50 19.32 -10.00 -5.99
C GLU A 50 19.47 -9.42 -4.59
N LEU A 51 18.69 -8.39 -4.25
CA LEU A 51 18.73 -7.81 -2.91
C LEU A 51 18.17 -8.76 -1.84
N GLY A 52 17.18 -9.58 -2.17
CA GLY A 52 16.66 -10.63 -1.29
C GLY A 52 17.72 -11.69 -0.98
N GLU A 53 18.36 -12.24 -2.00
CA GLU A 53 19.43 -13.22 -1.83
C GLU A 53 20.63 -12.66 -1.04
N ARG A 54 20.94 -11.37 -1.24
CA ARG A 54 21.96 -10.68 -0.43
C ARG A 54 21.54 -10.58 1.03
N ALA A 55 20.27 -10.30 1.30
CA ALA A 55 19.74 -10.25 2.66
C ALA A 55 19.82 -11.60 3.35
N ASP A 56 19.56 -12.69 2.63
CA ASP A 56 19.65 -14.05 3.14
C ASP A 56 21.11 -14.45 3.45
N ARG A 57 22.06 -14.07 2.58
CA ARG A 57 23.48 -14.40 2.76
C ARG A 57 24.21 -13.52 3.80
N GLN A 58 23.92 -12.22 3.82
CA GLN A 58 24.68 -11.22 4.59
C GLN A 58 23.91 -10.73 5.83
N GLY A 59 22.65 -11.13 5.97
CA GLY A 59 21.73 -10.63 6.99
C GLY A 59 21.04 -9.32 6.58
N ALA A 60 19.82 -9.14 7.08
CA ALA A 60 18.99 -7.95 6.81
C ALA A 60 19.65 -6.62 7.26
N GLU A 61 20.46 -6.68 8.30
CA GLU A 61 21.30 -5.60 8.82
C GLU A 61 22.24 -5.00 7.76
N ALA A 62 22.80 -5.83 6.87
CA ALA A 62 23.74 -5.37 5.84
C ALA A 62 23.04 -4.42 4.85
N LEU A 63 21.86 -4.79 4.36
CA LEU A 63 21.08 -3.92 3.48
C LEU A 63 20.53 -2.69 4.21
N HIS A 64 20.20 -2.81 5.49
CA HIS A 64 19.77 -1.65 6.27
C HIS A 64 20.88 -0.62 6.43
N ARG A 65 22.14 -1.05 6.62
CA ARG A 65 23.30 -0.14 6.61
C ARG A 65 23.48 0.55 5.26
N GLU A 66 23.31 -0.15 4.14
CA GLU A 66 23.28 0.47 2.81
C GLU A 66 22.18 1.53 2.70
N LEU A 67 20.98 1.20 3.21
CA LEU A 67 19.87 2.15 3.25
C LEU A 67 20.22 3.38 4.09
N ALA A 68 20.88 3.21 5.24
CA ALA A 68 21.28 4.31 6.11
C ALA A 68 22.29 5.26 5.45
N GLN A 69 23.11 4.78 4.52
CA GLN A 69 24.06 5.62 3.77
C GLN A 69 23.35 6.51 2.74
N VAL A 70 22.30 6.00 2.08
CA VAL A 70 21.61 6.72 0.98
C VAL A 70 20.34 7.45 1.43
N ASP A 71 19.70 6.98 2.50
CA ASP A 71 18.47 7.52 3.07
C ASP A 71 18.40 7.32 4.60
N PRO A 72 19.16 8.11 5.39
CA PRO A 72 19.15 8.02 6.85
C PRO A 72 17.75 8.18 7.46
N LYS A 73 16.91 9.02 6.85
CA LYS A 73 15.53 9.28 7.30
C LYS A 73 14.66 8.03 7.19
N ALA A 74 14.76 7.30 6.08
CA ALA A 74 14.03 6.05 5.91
C ALA A 74 14.61 4.93 6.79
N ALA A 75 15.94 4.83 6.90
CA ALA A 75 16.59 3.84 7.76
C ALA A 75 16.16 3.96 9.23
N ALA A 76 16.00 5.18 9.75
CA ALA A 76 15.51 5.40 11.12
C ALA A 76 14.06 4.92 11.36
N ARG A 77 13.24 4.82 10.30
CA ARG A 77 11.82 4.44 10.38
C ARG A 77 11.54 2.99 9.99
N ILE A 78 12.41 2.40 9.16
CA ILE A 78 12.24 1.04 8.66
C ILE A 78 13.05 0.11 9.55
N ASP A 79 12.36 -0.81 10.23
CA ASP A 79 13.02 -1.89 10.98
C ASP A 79 13.88 -2.73 10.03
N PRO A 80 15.15 -3.04 10.36
CA PRO A 80 16.03 -3.87 9.54
C PRO A 80 15.40 -5.21 9.14
N ARG A 81 14.60 -5.82 10.02
CA ARG A 81 13.92 -7.11 9.78
C ARG A 81 12.82 -7.00 8.73
N ASN A 82 12.36 -5.78 8.41
CA ASN A 82 11.43 -5.55 7.32
C ASN A 82 12.18 -5.44 5.99
N VAL A 83 12.80 -6.56 5.59
CA VAL A 83 13.63 -6.67 4.37
C VAL A 83 12.87 -6.18 3.14
N ARG A 84 11.56 -6.45 3.05
CA ARG A 84 10.72 -5.96 1.94
C ARG A 84 10.70 -4.43 1.84
N ARG A 85 10.61 -3.71 2.97
CA ARG A 85 10.64 -2.24 2.98
C ARG A 85 12.04 -1.70 2.71
N VAL A 86 13.09 -2.33 3.22
CA VAL A 86 14.48 -1.96 2.93
C VAL A 86 14.78 -2.10 1.44
N ILE A 87 14.42 -3.25 0.84
CA ILE A 87 14.57 -3.51 -0.59
C ILE A 87 13.81 -2.46 -1.41
N ARG A 88 12.56 -2.14 -1.08
CA ARG A 88 11.81 -1.11 -1.82
C ARG A 88 12.47 0.27 -1.72
N ALA A 89 13.01 0.63 -0.56
CA ALA A 89 13.69 1.90 -0.38
C ALA A 89 14.95 2.00 -1.26
N LEU A 90 15.77 0.95 -1.26
CA LEU A 90 16.96 0.85 -2.11
C LEU A 90 16.61 0.78 -3.60
N GLU A 91 15.57 0.04 -3.97
CA GLU A 91 15.05 -0.07 -5.35
C GLU A 91 14.64 1.32 -5.88
N VAL A 92 13.89 2.09 -5.10
CA VAL A 92 13.50 3.46 -5.48
C VAL A 92 14.73 4.34 -5.66
N HIS A 93 15.67 4.31 -4.71
CA HIS A 93 16.88 5.12 -4.82
C HIS A 93 17.72 4.76 -6.05
N LYS A 94 17.94 3.47 -6.32
CA LYS A 94 18.69 3.01 -7.49
C LYS A 94 18.04 3.41 -8.81
N ALA A 95 16.71 3.37 -8.88
CA ALA A 95 15.99 3.66 -10.12
C ALA A 95 15.81 5.15 -10.40
N THR A 96 15.60 5.96 -9.36
CA THR A 96 15.23 7.37 -9.51
C THR A 96 16.33 8.35 -9.09
N GLY A 97 17.43 7.85 -8.51
CA GLY A 97 18.48 8.67 -7.89
C GLY A 97 18.02 9.47 -6.66
N ARG A 98 16.78 9.28 -6.20
CA ARG A 98 16.17 10.02 -5.08
C ARG A 98 15.79 9.03 -3.98
N PRO A 99 16.12 9.33 -2.70
CA PRO A 99 15.78 8.46 -1.58
C PRO A 99 14.26 8.27 -1.44
N ILE A 100 13.79 7.18 -0.83
CA ILE A 100 12.36 6.96 -0.66
C ILE A 100 11.71 8.00 0.26
N SER A 101 12.48 8.55 1.20
CA SER A 101 12.02 9.63 2.08
C SER A 101 11.64 10.90 1.33
N TYR A 102 12.27 11.19 0.18
CA TYR A 102 11.89 12.31 -0.70
C TYR A 102 10.47 12.14 -1.26
N TRP A 103 10.09 10.91 -1.62
CA TRP A 103 8.77 10.58 -2.17
C TRP A 103 7.69 10.49 -1.10
N GLN A 104 8.06 10.32 0.17
CA GLN A 104 7.12 10.25 1.29
C GLN A 104 6.70 11.61 1.83
N GLU A 105 7.18 12.70 1.22
CA GLU A 105 6.66 14.04 1.49
C GLU A 105 5.17 14.10 1.11
N LYS A 106 4.37 14.55 2.08
CA LYS A 106 2.92 14.66 1.97
C LYS A 106 2.55 16.05 1.47
N GLY A 107 1.53 16.12 0.62
CA GLY A 107 0.91 17.36 0.18
C GLY A 107 -0.59 17.19 0.25
N PRO A 108 -1.25 17.52 1.38
CA PRO A 108 -2.66 17.28 1.54
C PRO A 108 -3.45 17.93 0.39
N PRO A 109 -4.57 17.33 -0.02
CA PRO A 109 -5.34 17.84 -1.14
C PRO A 109 -5.89 19.24 -0.85
N PRO A 110 -6.14 20.06 -1.89
CA PRO A 110 -6.66 21.42 -1.74
C PRO A 110 -8.18 21.46 -1.46
N TRP A 111 -8.75 20.40 -0.86
CA TRP A 111 -10.16 20.30 -0.52
C TRP A 111 -10.37 19.72 0.87
N GLU A 112 -11.46 20.10 1.51
CA GLU A 112 -11.83 19.62 2.84
C GLU A 112 -12.37 18.19 2.80
N VAL A 113 -12.08 17.45 3.87
CA VAL A 113 -12.44 16.04 3.98
C VAL A 113 -13.07 15.77 5.34
N LEU A 114 -14.31 15.26 5.32
CA LEU A 114 -14.95 14.69 6.51
C LEU A 114 -14.68 13.19 6.54
N THR A 115 -13.92 12.73 7.55
CA THR A 115 -13.63 11.31 7.74
C THR A 115 -14.58 10.71 8.77
N LEU A 116 -15.34 9.68 8.36
CA LEU A 116 -16.26 8.96 9.23
C LEU A 116 -15.75 7.52 9.45
N GLY A 117 -15.45 7.17 10.70
CA GLY A 117 -15.05 5.83 11.09
C GLY A 117 -16.24 5.06 11.67
N LEU A 118 -16.57 3.91 11.08
CA LEU A 118 -17.56 3.00 11.65
C LEU A 118 -16.84 1.96 12.54
N THR A 119 -17.34 1.78 13.75
CA THR A 119 -16.79 0.81 14.72
C THR A 119 -17.91 0.03 15.40
N CYS A 120 -17.58 -1.12 15.97
CA CYS A 120 -18.48 -1.95 16.77
C CYS A 120 -17.68 -2.77 17.80
N PRO A 121 -18.34 -3.35 18.82
CA PRO A 121 -17.68 -4.26 19.75
C PRO A 121 -16.97 -5.40 19.04
N ARG A 122 -15.78 -5.76 19.53
CA ARG A 122 -14.90 -6.73 18.85
C ARG A 122 -15.54 -8.10 18.68
N GLN A 123 -16.34 -8.52 19.65
CA GLN A 123 -17.07 -9.79 19.59
C GLN A 123 -18.09 -9.79 18.45
N GLU A 124 -18.93 -8.76 18.36
CA GLU A 124 -19.92 -8.63 17.28
C GLU A 124 -19.25 -8.55 15.90
N LEU A 125 -18.09 -7.88 15.80
CA LEU A 125 -17.32 -7.83 14.56
C LEU A 125 -16.91 -9.23 14.10
N TYR A 126 -16.44 -10.08 15.02
CA TYR A 126 -16.01 -11.44 14.71
C TYR A 126 -17.19 -12.32 14.31
N GLU A 127 -18.29 -12.28 15.06
CA GLU A 127 -19.51 -13.03 14.72
C GLU A 127 -20.02 -12.67 13.32
N ARG A 128 -19.99 -11.38 12.95
CA ARG A 128 -20.36 -10.92 11.59
C ARG A 128 -19.37 -11.35 10.51
N ILE A 129 -18.07 -11.38 10.83
CA ILE A 129 -17.04 -11.83 9.88
C ILE A 129 -17.22 -13.31 9.60
N ASP A 130 -17.38 -14.13 10.63
CA ASP A 130 -17.52 -15.59 10.51
C ASP A 130 -18.78 -15.94 9.72
N ALA A 131 -19.93 -15.39 10.09
CA ALA A 131 -21.18 -15.61 9.37
C ALA A 131 -21.11 -15.19 7.88
N ARG A 132 -20.36 -14.12 7.57
CA ARG A 132 -20.14 -13.68 6.19
C ARG A 132 -19.25 -14.66 5.42
N VAL A 133 -18.22 -15.21 6.06
CA VAL A 133 -17.36 -16.22 5.43
C VAL A 133 -18.18 -17.46 5.08
N ASP A 134 -18.98 -17.96 6.02
CA ASP A 134 -19.86 -19.12 5.78
C ASP A 134 -20.83 -18.85 4.61
N SER A 135 -21.46 -17.67 4.60
CA SER A 135 -22.34 -17.26 3.49
C SER A 135 -21.61 -17.21 2.13
N MET A 136 -20.35 -16.75 2.11
CA MET A 136 -19.54 -16.74 0.89
C MET A 136 -19.18 -18.16 0.42
N MET A 137 -18.92 -19.08 1.35
CA MET A 137 -18.65 -20.48 1.04
C MET A 137 -19.87 -21.15 0.42
N GLU A 138 -21.06 -20.93 0.98
CA GLU A 138 -22.35 -21.40 0.44
C GLU A 138 -22.65 -20.79 -0.94
N ALA A 139 -22.33 -19.51 -1.14
CA ALA A 139 -22.45 -18.82 -2.42
C ALA A 139 -21.43 -19.27 -3.48
N GLY A 140 -20.54 -20.22 -3.15
CA GLY A 140 -19.63 -20.83 -4.12
C GLY A 140 -18.25 -20.17 -4.22
N LEU A 141 -17.77 -19.49 -3.17
CA LEU A 141 -16.41 -18.92 -3.13
C LEU A 141 -15.33 -19.93 -3.54
N VAL A 142 -15.46 -21.20 -3.16
CA VAL A 142 -14.51 -22.26 -3.55
C VAL A 142 -14.50 -22.47 -5.06
N ALA A 143 -15.67 -22.45 -5.71
CA ALA A 143 -15.78 -22.62 -7.15
C ALA A 143 -15.19 -21.41 -7.89
N GLU A 144 -15.45 -20.19 -7.41
CA GLU A 144 -14.85 -18.96 -7.94
C GLU A 144 -13.32 -19.04 -7.91
N VAL A 145 -12.72 -19.40 -6.77
CA VAL A 145 -11.26 -19.50 -6.62
C VAL A 145 -10.68 -20.61 -7.50
N ARG A 146 -11.36 -21.76 -7.62
CA ARG A 146 -10.95 -22.82 -8.56
C ARG A 146 -10.97 -22.35 -10.01
N GLY A 147 -11.97 -21.53 -10.38
CA GLY A 147 -12.04 -20.89 -11.69
C GLY A 147 -10.81 -20.02 -11.96
N LEU A 148 -10.44 -19.15 -11.03
CA LEU A 148 -9.24 -18.32 -11.15
C LEU A 148 -7.95 -19.14 -11.27
N LEU A 149 -7.79 -20.20 -10.46
CA LEU A 149 -6.61 -21.07 -10.51
C LEU A 149 -6.48 -21.81 -11.85
N SER A 150 -7.60 -22.12 -12.50
CA SER A 150 -7.58 -22.77 -13.81
C SER A 150 -7.06 -21.87 -14.93
N MET A 151 -6.93 -20.56 -14.69
CA MET A 151 -6.46 -19.57 -15.67
C MET A 151 -4.93 -19.40 -15.71
N GLY A 152 -4.19 -20.05 -14.80
CA GLY A 152 -2.72 -19.94 -14.68
C GLY A 152 -2.26 -18.75 -13.85
#